data_AF-A0A662V649-F1
#
_entry.id   AF-A0A662V649-F1
#
_cell.length_a   1.000
_cell.length_b   1.000
_cell.length_c   1.000
_cell.angle_alpha   90.00
_cell.angle_beta   90.00
_cell.angle_gamma   90.00
#
_symmetry.space_group_name_H-M   'P 1'
#
loop_
_entity.id
_entity.type
_entity.pdbx_description
1 polymer ?
#
loop_
_entity_poly.entity_id
_entity_poly.type
_entity_poly.pdbx_seq_one_letter_code
_entity_poly.pdbx_strand_id
1 'polypeptide(L)'
;MHLPVALPWIARDLGAGYGGLGIAVALFYTAYSIGLVINGVLGTWAPPWLLMAVGGVGSASLSIALSSVDDPVLFTVLWGVNGYLQSFAWPSLVKTASYILRGRGAEKGYAYLSTSWSLGHALVWLLSMWLVSSAGWRTCFVINGAILAAAASSIPPLLRGLEVGAVDGRGAAPRVREAALLALYTALVSAMHSASYGARHLLITYLPSYLEEARGSMAPSLLLPLAGSVGMVLLAPLFTRVGRERGPWVSAGLLLAAALLLWLFPQAYAVNAFAGLLLLAVLSAVIYGNEAQLTTSIPVAASGTRLSSLVAGVVDASGSLG
;
A
#
# COMPACT_ATOMS: atom_id res chain seq x y z
N MET A 1 1.25 -6.82 -4.57
CA MET A 1 2.51 -6.81 -5.36
C MET A 1 3.13 -8.18 -5.29
N HIS A 2 3.75 -8.68 -6.36
CA HIS A 2 4.32 -10.04 -6.43
C HIS A 2 5.83 -10.09 -6.11
N LEU A 3 6.55 -8.96 -6.20
CA LEU A 3 8.00 -8.89 -5.93
C LEU A 3 8.41 -9.44 -4.54
N PRO A 4 7.75 -9.13 -3.42
CA PRO A 4 8.20 -9.58 -2.10
C PRO A 4 8.36 -11.10 -1.96
N VAL A 5 7.48 -11.84 -2.62
CA VAL A 5 7.48 -13.30 -2.61
C VAL A 5 8.60 -13.86 -3.48
N ALA A 6 8.91 -13.19 -4.59
CA ALA A 6 9.95 -13.58 -5.53
C ALA A 6 11.36 -13.15 -5.09
N LEU A 7 11.46 -12.21 -4.13
CA LEU A 7 12.69 -11.53 -3.73
C LEU A 7 13.89 -12.47 -3.46
N PRO A 8 13.76 -13.58 -2.70
CA PRO A 8 14.93 -14.42 -2.38
C PRO A 8 15.35 -15.28 -3.59
N TRP A 9 14.45 -15.58 -4.53
CA TRP A 9 14.82 -16.23 -5.79
C TRP A 9 15.51 -15.26 -6.75
N ILE A 10 15.03 -14.02 -6.85
CA ILE A 10 15.67 -12.96 -7.64
C ILE A 10 17.08 -12.68 -7.12
N ALA A 11 17.26 -12.62 -5.80
CA ALA A 11 18.57 -12.42 -5.17
C ALA A 11 19.58 -13.50 -5.59
N ARG A 12 19.15 -14.77 -5.54
CA ARG A 12 20.00 -15.92 -5.92
C ARG A 12 20.28 -15.96 -7.41
N ASP A 13 19.27 -15.73 -8.24
CA ASP A 13 19.35 -15.89 -9.69
C ASP A 13 20.10 -14.74 -10.37
N LEU A 14 19.91 -13.50 -9.91
CA LEU A 14 20.62 -12.32 -10.44
C LEU A 14 21.97 -12.06 -9.73
N GLY A 15 22.34 -12.88 -8.73
CA GLY A 15 23.53 -12.65 -7.91
C GLY A 15 23.50 -11.33 -7.14
N ALA A 16 22.31 -10.78 -6.88
CA ALA A 16 22.13 -9.49 -6.23
C ALA A 16 22.00 -9.65 -4.71
N GLY A 17 22.72 -8.83 -3.95
CA GLY A 17 22.51 -8.75 -2.50
C GLY A 17 21.18 -8.10 -2.14
N TYR A 18 20.61 -8.44 -0.96
CA TYR A 18 19.37 -7.83 -0.47
C TYR A 18 19.43 -6.30 -0.36
N GLY A 19 20.61 -5.73 -0.12
CA GLY A 19 20.80 -4.28 -0.15
C GLY A 19 20.50 -3.68 -1.54
N GLY A 20 20.94 -4.35 -2.62
CA GLY A 20 20.66 -3.92 -3.99
C GLY A 20 19.18 -4.05 -4.36
N LEU A 21 18.54 -5.16 -3.98
CA LEU A 21 17.09 -5.32 -4.16
C LEU A 21 16.28 -4.35 -3.29
N GLY A 22 16.82 -3.92 -2.15
CA GLY A 22 16.24 -2.86 -1.34
C GLY A 22 16.25 -1.51 -2.02
N ILE A 23 17.28 -1.20 -2.84
CA ILE A 23 17.28 -0.02 -3.71
C ILE A 23 16.17 -0.12 -4.75
N ALA A 24 15.93 -1.30 -5.33
CA ALA A 24 14.80 -1.49 -6.26
C ALA A 24 13.47 -1.20 -5.57
N VAL A 25 13.24 -1.75 -4.38
CA VAL A 25 12.02 -1.50 -3.60
C VAL A 25 11.88 -0.01 -3.27
N ALA A 26 12.95 0.64 -2.79
CA ALA A 26 12.95 2.06 -2.47
C ALA A 26 12.67 2.94 -3.70
N LEU A 27 13.30 2.62 -4.85
CA LEU A 27 13.11 3.35 -6.10
C LEU A 27 11.68 3.21 -6.61
N PHE A 28 11.07 2.03 -6.50
CA PHE A 28 9.66 1.81 -6.81
C PHE A 28 8.76 2.72 -5.99
N TYR A 29 8.90 2.71 -4.66
CA TYR A 29 8.02 3.50 -3.80
C TYR A 29 8.26 5.00 -3.96
N THR A 30 9.52 5.43 -4.13
CA THR A 30 9.84 6.84 -4.42
C THR A 30 9.21 7.31 -5.73
N ALA A 31 9.36 6.53 -6.80
CA ALA A 31 8.75 6.85 -8.09
C ALA A 31 7.22 6.81 -8.03
N TYR A 32 6.65 5.88 -7.26
CA TYR A 32 5.23 5.78 -6.99
C TYR A 32 4.70 7.01 -6.25
N SER A 33 5.36 7.47 -5.18
CA SER A 33 4.97 8.67 -4.42
C SER A 33 5.05 9.94 -5.27
N ILE A 34 6.11 10.12 -6.06
CA ILE A 34 6.23 11.24 -7.01
C ILE A 34 5.09 11.16 -8.04
N GLY A 35 4.84 9.97 -8.57
CA GLY A 35 3.79 9.71 -9.53
C GLY A 35 2.39 9.97 -8.98
N LEU A 36 2.10 9.67 -7.71
CA LEU A 36 0.80 9.99 -7.09
C LEU A 36 0.49 11.49 -7.15
N VAL A 37 1.51 12.34 -6.91
CA VAL A 37 1.35 13.80 -6.98
C VAL A 37 1.15 14.26 -8.42
N ILE A 38 2.04 13.85 -9.33
CA ILE A 38 1.99 14.26 -10.74
C ILE A 38 0.70 13.77 -11.41
N ASN A 39 0.37 12.48 -11.24
CA ASN A 39 -0.80 11.86 -11.86
C ASN A 39 -2.10 12.29 -11.19
N GLY A 40 -2.06 12.69 -9.91
CA GLY A 40 -3.18 13.36 -9.25
C GLY A 40 -3.55 14.69 -9.93
N VAL A 41 -2.54 15.51 -10.29
CA VAL A 41 -2.75 16.74 -11.06
C VAL A 41 -3.22 16.41 -12.48
N LEU A 42 -2.56 15.47 -13.18
CA LEU A 42 -2.95 15.06 -14.53
C LEU A 42 -4.41 14.55 -14.57
N GLY A 43 -4.84 13.85 -13.52
CA GLY A 43 -6.20 13.37 -13.31
C GLY A 43 -7.25 14.46 -13.18
N THR A 44 -6.89 15.74 -13.05
CA THR A 44 -7.86 16.84 -13.13
C THR A 44 -8.29 17.13 -14.58
N TRP A 45 -7.42 16.90 -15.56
CA TRP A 45 -7.63 17.18 -16.98
C TRP A 45 -7.95 15.92 -17.80
N ALA A 46 -7.30 14.79 -17.44
CA ALA A 46 -7.44 13.55 -18.17
C ALA A 46 -8.64 12.72 -17.69
N PRO A 47 -9.28 11.95 -18.58
CA PRO A 47 -10.33 11.02 -18.18
C PRO A 47 -9.74 9.88 -17.33
N PRO A 48 -10.35 9.52 -16.18
CA PRO A 48 -9.80 8.54 -15.24
C PRO A 48 -9.54 7.17 -15.88
N TRP A 49 -10.43 6.71 -16.76
CA TRP A 49 -10.30 5.41 -17.43
C TRP A 49 -9.01 5.31 -18.26
N LEU A 50 -8.58 6.42 -18.89
CA LEU A 50 -7.37 6.46 -19.72
C LEU A 50 -6.13 6.33 -18.84
N LEU A 51 -6.08 7.06 -17.73
CA LEU A 51 -4.97 6.99 -16.79
C LEU A 51 -4.82 5.58 -16.20
N MET A 52 -5.93 4.97 -15.78
CA MET A 52 -5.92 3.59 -15.25
C MET A 52 -5.50 2.57 -16.31
N ALA A 53 -5.96 2.71 -17.55
CA ALA A 53 -5.59 1.82 -18.65
C ALA A 53 -4.11 1.96 -19.03
N VAL A 54 -3.60 3.19 -19.18
CA VAL A 54 -2.18 3.45 -19.50
C VAL A 54 -1.26 2.93 -18.40
N GLY A 55 -1.56 3.27 -17.12
CA GLY A 55 -0.78 2.79 -15.99
C GLY A 55 -0.83 1.27 -15.85
N GLY A 56 -2.02 0.67 -15.97
CA GLY A 56 -2.21 -0.77 -15.86
C GLY A 56 -1.52 -1.56 -16.97
N VAL A 57 -1.72 -1.19 -18.24
CA VAL A 57 -1.07 -1.86 -19.39
C VAL A 57 0.43 -1.63 -19.39
N GLY A 58 0.89 -0.42 -19.07
CA GLY A 58 2.32 -0.11 -18.98
C GLY A 58 3.00 -0.90 -17.86
N SER A 59 2.40 -0.93 -16.66
CA SER A 59 2.90 -1.72 -15.53
C SER A 59 2.90 -3.21 -15.85
N ALA A 60 1.85 -3.73 -16.51
CA ALA A 60 1.78 -5.12 -16.93
C ALA A 60 2.89 -5.47 -17.93
N SER A 61 3.13 -4.61 -18.91
CA SER A 61 4.17 -4.78 -19.92
C SER A 61 5.56 -4.82 -19.28
N LEU A 62 5.84 -3.93 -18.33
CA LEU A 62 7.08 -3.94 -17.57
C LEU A 62 7.23 -5.18 -16.68
N SER A 63 6.16 -5.63 -16.01
CA SER A 63 6.20 -6.87 -15.23
C SER A 63 6.54 -8.08 -16.10
N ILE A 64 5.98 -8.17 -17.31
CA ILE A 64 6.33 -9.24 -18.25
C ILE A 64 7.78 -9.08 -18.72
N ALA A 65 8.21 -7.88 -19.09
CA ALA A 65 9.58 -7.62 -19.55
C ALA A 65 10.64 -7.96 -18.50
N LEU A 66 10.38 -7.65 -17.22
CA LEU A 66 11.26 -7.94 -16.08
C LEU A 66 11.55 -9.44 -15.91
N SER A 67 10.66 -10.32 -16.39
CA SER A 67 10.92 -11.77 -16.36
C SER A 67 12.11 -12.19 -17.24
N SER A 68 12.52 -11.36 -18.18
CA SER A 68 13.63 -11.62 -19.12
C SER A 68 14.89 -10.82 -18.81
N VAL A 69 14.94 -10.13 -17.66
CA VAL A 69 16.06 -9.27 -17.27
C VAL A 69 16.99 -10.02 -16.35
N ASP A 70 18.26 -10.13 -16.77
CA ASP A 70 19.31 -10.79 -15.98
C ASP A 70 20.26 -9.78 -15.29
N ASP A 71 20.24 -8.50 -15.70
CA ASP A 71 21.06 -7.45 -15.10
C ASP A 71 20.36 -6.81 -13.88
N PRO A 72 20.94 -6.87 -12.66
CA PRO A 72 20.32 -6.31 -11.45
C PRO A 72 20.05 -4.81 -11.50
N VAL A 73 20.91 -4.05 -12.20
CA VAL A 73 20.77 -2.59 -12.30
C VAL A 73 19.61 -2.23 -13.21
N LEU A 74 19.53 -2.86 -14.38
CA LEU A 74 18.40 -2.72 -15.30
C LEU A 74 17.09 -3.17 -14.64
N PHE A 75 17.10 -4.28 -13.90
CA PHE A 75 15.93 -4.74 -13.13
C PHE A 75 15.47 -3.65 -12.16
N THR A 76 16.40 -3.07 -11.41
CA THR A 76 16.14 -1.99 -10.45
C THR A 76 15.51 -0.77 -11.11
N VAL A 77 16.08 -0.30 -12.23
CA VAL A 77 15.56 0.85 -12.97
C VAL A 77 14.16 0.58 -13.52
N LEU A 78 13.95 -0.57 -14.18
CA LEU A 78 12.66 -0.94 -14.73
C LEU A 78 11.59 -1.13 -13.65
N TRP A 79 11.98 -1.66 -12.48
CA TRP A 79 11.10 -1.74 -11.32
C TRP A 79 10.73 -0.35 -10.78
N GLY A 80 11.66 0.60 -10.78
CA GLY A 80 11.37 2.01 -10.50
C GLY A 80 10.32 2.61 -11.45
N VAL A 81 10.50 2.42 -12.75
CA VAL A 81 9.53 2.87 -13.77
C VAL A 81 8.17 2.18 -13.56
N ASN A 82 8.16 0.90 -13.18
CA ASN A 82 6.95 0.17 -12.84
C ASN A 82 6.19 0.85 -11.69
N GLY A 83 6.90 1.32 -10.65
CA GLY A 83 6.33 2.09 -9.55
C GLY A 83 5.64 3.37 -10.02
N TYR A 84 6.28 4.14 -10.90
CA TYR A 84 5.65 5.32 -11.49
C TYR A 84 4.37 4.98 -12.26
N LEU A 85 4.38 3.92 -13.09
CA LEU A 85 3.21 3.50 -13.85
C LEU A 85 2.06 3.00 -12.96
N GLN A 86 2.36 2.34 -11.83
CA GLN A 86 1.33 1.93 -10.88
C GLN A 86 0.65 3.11 -10.17
N SER A 87 1.34 4.26 -10.05
CA SER A 87 0.78 5.45 -9.39
C SER A 87 -0.42 6.08 -10.10
N PHE A 88 -0.66 5.75 -11.38
CA PHE A 88 -1.83 6.21 -12.12
C PHE A 88 -3.14 5.63 -11.59
N ALA A 89 -3.09 4.45 -10.94
CA ALA A 89 -4.27 3.68 -10.60
C ALA A 89 -5.08 4.33 -9.47
N TRP A 90 -4.44 4.65 -8.34
CA TRP A 90 -5.16 5.05 -7.13
C TRP A 90 -5.88 6.40 -7.24
N PRO A 91 -5.25 7.51 -7.68
CA PRO A 91 -5.95 8.80 -7.82
C PRO A 91 -7.13 8.71 -8.80
N SER A 92 -6.96 7.96 -9.89
CA SER A 92 -7.98 7.74 -10.91
C SER A 92 -9.14 6.88 -10.39
N LEU A 93 -8.84 5.86 -9.59
CA LEU A 93 -9.84 5.01 -8.94
C LEU A 93 -10.66 5.78 -7.91
N VAL A 94 -10.00 6.57 -7.04
CA VAL A 94 -10.68 7.44 -6.06
C VAL A 94 -11.57 8.45 -6.76
N LYS A 95 -11.06 9.09 -7.83
CA LYS A 95 -11.84 10.00 -8.66
C LYS A 95 -13.07 9.28 -9.22
N THR A 96 -12.90 8.14 -9.87
CA THR A 96 -14.01 7.33 -10.43
C THR A 96 -15.04 6.92 -9.37
N ALA A 97 -14.57 6.40 -8.23
CA ALA A 97 -15.42 5.99 -7.12
C ALA A 97 -16.26 7.17 -6.59
N SER A 98 -15.69 8.37 -6.51
CA SER A 98 -16.43 9.57 -6.07
C SER A 98 -17.57 9.99 -7.01
N TYR A 99 -17.54 9.58 -8.28
CA TYR A 99 -18.63 9.82 -9.24
C TYR A 99 -19.69 8.73 -9.19
N ILE A 100 -19.27 7.46 -9.13
CA ILE A 100 -20.18 6.31 -9.13
C ILE A 100 -20.90 6.17 -7.78
N LEU A 101 -20.16 6.32 -6.68
CA LEU A 101 -20.64 6.06 -5.32
C LEU A 101 -21.24 7.33 -4.70
N ARG A 102 -22.39 7.77 -5.21
CA ARG A 102 -23.15 8.91 -4.68
C ARG A 102 -24.54 8.49 -4.20
N GLY A 103 -25.04 9.14 -3.14
CA GLY A 103 -26.40 8.93 -2.63
C GLY A 103 -26.58 7.67 -1.78
N ARG A 104 -27.82 7.13 -1.75
CA ARG A 104 -28.19 5.96 -0.95
C ARG A 104 -27.45 4.72 -1.49
N GLY A 105 -26.51 4.18 -0.70
CA GLY A 105 -25.72 3.00 -1.05
C GLY A 105 -24.23 3.26 -1.26
N ALA A 106 -23.77 4.52 -1.23
CA ALA A 106 -22.36 4.87 -1.36
C ALA A 106 -21.48 4.17 -0.30
N GLU A 107 -21.95 4.11 0.96
CA GLU A 107 -21.25 3.42 2.06
C GLU A 107 -20.98 1.94 1.74
N LYS A 108 -21.99 1.22 1.23
CA LYS A 108 -21.83 -0.19 0.80
C LYS A 108 -20.83 -0.31 -0.35
N GLY A 109 -20.87 0.61 -1.31
CA GLY A 109 -19.93 0.63 -2.41
C GLY A 109 -18.48 0.85 -1.97
N TYR A 110 -18.25 1.79 -1.05
CA TYR A 110 -16.91 2.01 -0.47
C TYR A 110 -16.45 0.81 0.37
N ALA A 111 -17.35 0.13 1.07
CA ALA A 111 -17.03 -1.11 1.76
C ALA A 111 -16.57 -2.19 0.77
N TYR A 112 -17.29 -2.41 -0.35
CA TYR A 112 -16.87 -3.36 -1.38
C TYR A 112 -15.53 -2.99 -2.01
N LEU A 113 -15.30 -1.71 -2.30
CA LEU A 113 -14.03 -1.22 -2.84
C LEU A 113 -12.86 -1.57 -1.90
N SER A 114 -13.00 -1.24 -0.61
CA SER A 114 -11.98 -1.52 0.41
C SER A 114 -11.75 -3.03 0.60
N THR A 115 -12.81 -3.83 0.64
CA THR A 115 -12.69 -5.30 0.74
C THR A 115 -12.01 -5.90 -0.49
N SER A 116 -12.32 -5.41 -1.69
CA SER A 116 -11.73 -5.91 -2.94
C SER A 116 -10.22 -5.69 -2.98
N TRP A 117 -9.72 -4.57 -2.43
CA TRP A 117 -8.29 -4.28 -2.35
C TRP A 117 -7.57 -5.29 -1.45
N SER A 118 -8.07 -5.50 -0.22
CA SER A 118 -7.47 -6.46 0.71
C SER A 118 -7.52 -7.90 0.19
N LEU A 119 -8.67 -8.31 -0.38
CA LEU A 119 -8.83 -9.65 -0.94
C LEU A 119 -7.93 -9.86 -2.16
N GLY A 120 -7.89 -8.90 -3.09
CA GLY A 120 -7.03 -8.95 -4.27
C GLY A 120 -5.56 -9.06 -3.89
N HIS A 121 -5.12 -8.32 -2.87
CA HIS A 121 -3.76 -8.42 -2.36
C HIS A 121 -3.44 -9.82 -1.82
N ALA A 122 -4.33 -10.42 -1.02
CA ALA A 122 -4.15 -11.77 -0.50
C ALA A 122 -4.13 -12.83 -1.62
N LEU A 123 -5.02 -12.72 -2.60
CA LEU A 123 -5.08 -13.64 -3.75
C LEU A 123 -3.82 -13.57 -4.61
N VAL A 124 -3.34 -12.36 -4.93
CA VAL A 124 -2.08 -12.16 -5.68
C VAL A 124 -0.91 -12.74 -4.90
N TRP A 125 -0.89 -12.56 -3.58
CA TRP A 125 0.18 -13.12 -2.73
C TRP A 125 0.19 -14.65 -2.76
N LEU A 126 -0.96 -15.28 -2.54
CA LEU A 126 -1.13 -16.75 -2.60
C LEU A 126 -0.73 -17.30 -3.97
N LEU A 127 -1.23 -16.69 -5.04
CA LEU A 127 -0.87 -17.05 -6.41
C LEU A 127 0.64 -16.92 -6.63
N SER A 128 1.26 -15.83 -6.16
CA SER A 128 2.70 -15.60 -6.31
C SER A 128 3.53 -16.63 -5.57
N MET A 129 3.14 -17.02 -4.34
CA MET A 129 3.84 -18.06 -3.58
C MET A 129 3.79 -19.40 -4.32
N TRP A 130 2.62 -19.75 -4.84
CA TRP A 130 2.46 -20.97 -5.64
C TRP A 130 3.27 -20.93 -6.95
N LEU A 131 3.24 -19.81 -7.69
CA LEU A 131 3.99 -19.68 -8.95
C LEU A 131 5.49 -19.72 -8.74
N VAL A 132 6.01 -19.00 -7.74
CA VAL A 132 7.44 -18.94 -7.45
C VAL A 132 7.98 -20.32 -7.04
N SER A 133 7.22 -21.06 -6.23
CA SER A 133 7.61 -22.40 -5.78
C SER A 133 7.49 -23.49 -6.85
N SER A 134 6.53 -23.38 -7.77
CA SER A 134 6.28 -24.42 -8.78
C SER A 134 6.94 -24.17 -10.15
N ALA A 135 7.03 -22.91 -10.58
CA ALA A 135 7.42 -22.54 -11.94
C ALA A 135 8.50 -21.42 -11.99
N GLY A 136 8.98 -20.97 -10.83
CA GLY A 136 10.02 -19.95 -10.72
C GLY A 136 9.50 -18.52 -10.79
N TRP A 137 10.37 -17.58 -10.39
CA TRP A 137 10.00 -16.17 -10.26
C TRP A 137 9.72 -15.49 -11.61
N ARG A 138 10.42 -15.88 -12.68
CA ARG A 138 10.17 -15.33 -14.03
C ARG A 138 8.73 -15.61 -14.48
N THR A 139 8.25 -16.84 -14.32
CA THR A 139 6.87 -17.22 -14.60
C THR A 139 5.87 -16.45 -13.74
N CYS A 140 6.20 -16.23 -12.46
CA CYS A 140 5.38 -15.42 -11.55
C CYS A 140 5.15 -14.00 -12.09
N PHE A 141 6.20 -13.36 -12.61
CA PHE A 141 6.13 -12.02 -13.21
C PHE A 141 5.30 -12.00 -14.49
N VAL A 142 5.47 -12.99 -15.38
CA VAL A 142 4.68 -13.11 -16.61
C VAL A 142 3.20 -13.28 -16.33
N ILE A 143 2.82 -14.21 -15.44
CA ILE A 143 1.43 -14.50 -15.15
C ILE A 143 0.74 -13.33 -14.43
N ASN A 144 1.39 -12.73 -13.43
CA ASN A 144 0.84 -11.54 -12.76
C ASN A 144 0.70 -10.36 -13.74
N GLY A 145 1.69 -10.16 -14.61
CA GLY A 145 1.64 -9.15 -15.67
C GLY A 145 0.48 -9.40 -16.64
N ALA A 146 0.26 -10.64 -17.09
CA ALA A 146 -0.83 -11.00 -17.98
C ALA A 146 -2.21 -10.76 -17.35
N ILE A 147 -2.39 -11.13 -16.08
CA ILE A 147 -3.64 -10.86 -15.33
C ILE A 147 -3.87 -9.35 -15.21
N LEU A 148 -2.84 -8.57 -14.89
CA LEU A 148 -2.93 -7.12 -14.84
C LEU A 148 -3.26 -6.51 -16.21
N ALA A 149 -2.66 -7.00 -17.30
CA ALA A 149 -2.97 -6.56 -18.66
C ALA A 149 -4.44 -6.82 -19.01
N ALA A 150 -4.96 -8.02 -18.67
CA ALA A 150 -6.36 -8.36 -18.90
C ALA A 150 -7.31 -7.46 -18.09
N ALA A 151 -7.02 -7.24 -16.81
CA ALA A 151 -7.79 -6.33 -15.96
C ALA A 151 -7.72 -4.88 -16.44
N ALA A 152 -6.54 -4.41 -16.89
CA ALA A 152 -6.37 -3.07 -17.41
C ALA A 152 -7.12 -2.86 -18.74
N SER A 153 -7.14 -3.88 -19.59
CA SER A 153 -7.82 -3.83 -20.89
C SER A 153 -9.34 -3.84 -20.78
N SER A 154 -9.91 -4.30 -19.66
CA SER A 154 -11.35 -4.25 -19.42
C SER A 154 -11.84 -2.89 -18.92
N ILE A 155 -10.94 -1.98 -18.52
CA ILE A 155 -11.31 -0.64 -18.00
C ILE A 155 -11.96 0.26 -19.06
N PRO A 156 -11.38 0.46 -20.26
CA PRO A 156 -11.97 1.35 -21.26
C PRO A 156 -13.43 1.05 -21.61
N PRO A 157 -13.85 -0.19 -21.91
CA PRO A 157 -15.25 -0.45 -22.24
C PRO A 157 -16.20 -0.22 -21.06
N LEU A 158 -15.74 -0.36 -19.81
CA LEU A 158 -16.56 -0.17 -18.62
C LEU A 158 -16.73 1.30 -18.22
N LEU A 159 -15.69 2.13 -18.42
CA LEU A 159 -15.62 3.47 -17.82
C LEU A 159 -15.57 4.62 -18.83
N ARG A 160 -15.42 4.36 -20.13
CA ARG A 160 -15.30 5.42 -21.14
C ARG A 160 -16.53 6.32 -21.28
N GLY A 161 -17.73 5.78 -21.00
CA GLY A 161 -18.98 6.53 -21.03
C GLY A 161 -19.29 7.31 -19.75
N LEU A 162 -18.41 7.28 -18.75
CA LEU A 162 -18.66 7.91 -17.48
C LEU A 162 -18.45 9.43 -17.59
N GLU A 163 -19.54 10.20 -17.50
CA GLU A 163 -19.46 11.66 -17.48
C GLU A 163 -18.94 12.16 -16.11
N VAL A 164 -17.71 12.63 -16.13
CA VAL A 164 -17.00 13.16 -14.96
C VAL A 164 -17.30 14.65 -14.85
N GLY A 165 -18.35 15.01 -14.09
CA GLY A 165 -18.70 16.41 -13.82
C GLY A 165 -17.70 17.13 -12.90
N ALA A 166 -17.69 18.46 -12.89
CA ALA A 166 -16.87 19.20 -11.93
C ALA A 166 -17.31 18.91 -10.48
N VAL A 167 -16.36 18.66 -9.58
CA VAL A 167 -16.65 18.59 -8.15
C VAL A 167 -16.78 20.03 -7.64
N ASP A 168 -17.99 20.41 -7.22
CA ASP A 168 -18.27 21.73 -6.64
C ASP A 168 -17.57 21.88 -5.29
N GLY A 169 -16.36 22.45 -5.31
CA GLY A 169 -15.60 22.82 -4.13
C GLY A 169 -16.13 24.11 -3.49
N ARG A 170 -17.30 24.06 -2.84
CA ARG A 170 -17.85 25.18 -2.05
C ARG A 170 -17.67 24.93 -0.55
N GLY A 171 -16.51 25.32 -0.03
CA GLY A 171 -16.25 25.41 1.41
C GLY A 171 -15.61 26.76 1.73
N ALA A 172 -16.01 27.38 2.84
CA ALA A 172 -15.42 28.62 3.32
C ALA A 172 -13.93 28.42 3.64
N ALA A 173 -13.11 29.44 3.36
CA ALA A 173 -11.69 29.40 3.68
C ALA A 173 -11.48 29.39 5.21
N PRO A 174 -10.67 28.48 5.77
CA PRO A 174 -10.40 28.44 7.20
C PRO A 174 -9.59 29.67 7.65
N ARG A 175 -9.73 30.07 8.92
CA ARG A 175 -8.91 31.16 9.50
C ARG A 175 -7.44 30.72 9.61
N VAL A 176 -6.49 31.66 9.52
CA VAL A 176 -5.03 31.37 9.49
C VAL A 176 -4.57 30.49 10.66
N ARG A 177 -5.05 30.72 11.88
CA ARG A 177 -4.69 29.93 13.07
C ARG A 177 -5.25 28.51 13.02
N GLU A 178 -6.49 28.35 12.55
CA GLU A 178 -7.14 27.03 12.39
C GLU A 178 -6.45 26.24 11.28
N ALA A 179 -6.07 26.91 10.19
CA ALA A 179 -5.27 26.32 9.11
C ALA A 179 -3.89 25.86 9.59
N ALA A 180 -3.20 26.64 10.43
CA ALA A 180 -1.89 26.28 10.98
C ALA A 180 -1.96 25.09 11.94
N LEU A 181 -2.96 25.04 12.83
CA LEU A 181 -3.16 23.90 13.74
C LEU A 181 -3.57 22.64 12.99
N LEU A 182 -4.43 22.77 11.98
CA LEU A 182 -4.79 21.66 11.10
C LEU A 182 -3.56 21.15 10.32
N ALA A 183 -2.74 22.05 9.77
CA ALA A 183 -1.51 21.67 9.07
C ALA A 183 -0.52 20.93 9.98
N LEU A 184 -0.32 21.41 11.21
CA LEU A 184 0.56 20.73 12.19
C LEU A 184 0.01 19.36 12.58
N TYR A 185 -1.28 19.26 12.87
CA TYR A 185 -1.94 17.98 13.18
C TYR A 185 -1.81 17.00 12.00
N THR A 186 -2.11 17.46 10.78
CA THR A 186 -1.98 16.65 9.57
C THR A 186 -0.54 16.21 9.34
N ALA A 187 0.46 17.08 9.53
CA ALA A 187 1.87 16.72 9.38
C ALA A 187 2.31 15.65 10.39
N LEU A 188 1.91 15.79 11.67
CA LEU A 188 2.24 14.82 12.71
C LEU A 188 1.60 13.46 12.45
N VAL A 189 0.31 13.45 12.12
CA VAL A 189 -0.40 12.20 11.81
C VAL A 189 0.12 11.57 10.51
N SER A 190 0.53 12.38 9.52
CA SER A 190 1.20 11.91 8.30
C SER A 190 2.55 11.27 8.58
N ALA A 191 3.37 11.85 9.46
CA ALA A 191 4.64 11.26 9.87
C ALA A 191 4.45 9.92 10.60
N MET A 192 3.42 9.82 11.45
CA MET A 192 3.06 8.57 12.12
C MET A 192 2.50 7.53 11.16
N HIS A 193 1.74 7.97 10.16
CA HIS A 193 1.25 7.11 9.09
C HIS A 193 2.41 6.59 8.26
N SER A 194 3.34 7.45 7.86
CA SER A 194 4.60 7.11 7.18
C SER A 194 5.41 6.07 7.95
N ALA A 195 5.64 6.26 9.25
CA ALA A 195 6.34 5.27 10.07
C ALA A 195 5.60 3.91 10.17
N SER A 196 4.28 3.94 10.34
CA SER A 196 3.46 2.71 10.39
C SER A 196 3.44 1.99 9.05
N TYR A 197 3.28 2.75 7.97
CA TYR A 197 3.23 2.28 6.59
C TYR A 197 4.59 1.67 6.19
N GLY A 198 5.69 2.35 6.48
CA GLY A 198 7.05 1.85 6.24
C GLY A 198 7.34 0.57 7.01
N ALA A 199 6.99 0.51 8.31
CA ALA A 199 7.11 -0.71 9.10
C ALA A 199 6.31 -1.89 8.50
N ARG A 200 5.09 -1.61 8.02
CA ARG A 200 4.26 -2.61 7.36
C ARG A 200 4.87 -3.09 6.04
N HIS A 201 5.33 -2.16 5.21
CA HIS A 201 5.88 -2.47 3.89
C HIS A 201 7.26 -3.12 3.97
N LEU A 202 8.04 -2.81 5.01
CA LEU A 202 9.25 -3.54 5.37
C LEU A 202 8.93 -5.02 5.61
N LEU A 203 7.96 -5.30 6.48
CA LEU A 203 7.53 -6.68 6.74
C LEU A 203 6.96 -7.33 5.49
N ILE A 204 6.08 -6.64 4.75
CA ILE A 204 5.52 -7.18 3.51
C ILE A 204 6.62 -7.58 2.53
N THR A 205 7.65 -6.75 2.41
CA THR A 205 8.74 -6.92 1.44
C THR A 205 9.72 -8.03 1.84
N TYR A 206 10.19 -8.01 3.08
CA TYR A 206 11.32 -8.84 3.50
C TYR A 206 10.95 -10.04 4.37
N LEU A 207 9.76 -10.06 4.98
CA LEU A 207 9.36 -11.17 5.85
C LEU A 207 9.33 -12.52 5.13
N PRO A 208 8.82 -12.65 3.88
CA PRO A 208 8.86 -13.92 3.16
C PRO A 208 10.29 -14.43 2.99
N SER A 209 11.22 -13.55 2.59
CA SER A 209 12.64 -13.85 2.40
C SER A 209 13.30 -14.27 3.72
N TYR A 210 13.06 -13.51 4.79
CA TYR A 210 13.60 -13.81 6.11
C TYR A 210 13.17 -15.20 6.62
N LEU A 211 11.88 -15.54 6.50
CA LEU A 211 11.36 -16.83 6.94
C LEU A 211 11.86 -17.99 6.07
N GLU A 212 11.95 -17.77 4.76
CA GLU A 212 12.50 -18.73 3.81
C GLU A 212 13.97 -19.05 4.12
N GLU A 213 14.79 -18.04 4.41
CA GLU A 213 16.21 -18.26 4.76
C GLU A 213 16.39 -18.87 6.15
N ALA A 214 15.58 -18.44 7.12
CA ALA A 214 15.72 -18.91 8.49
C ALA A 214 15.29 -20.37 8.66
N ARG A 215 14.24 -20.83 7.97
CA ARG A 215 13.64 -22.16 8.18
C ARG A 215 13.14 -22.86 6.91
N GLY A 216 13.40 -22.33 5.72
CA GLY A 216 13.02 -22.98 4.45
C GLY A 216 11.53 -22.92 4.10
N SER A 217 10.78 -22.00 4.71
CA SER A 217 9.36 -21.81 4.37
C SER A 217 8.89 -20.38 4.59
N MET A 218 8.47 -19.73 3.51
CA MET A 218 7.79 -18.43 3.54
C MET A 218 6.33 -18.48 4.01
N ALA A 219 5.71 -19.66 4.12
CA ALA A 219 4.28 -19.81 4.40
C ALA A 219 3.81 -19.07 5.67
N PRO A 220 4.60 -18.99 6.77
CA PRO A 220 4.20 -18.24 7.95
C PRO A 220 4.04 -16.72 7.72
N SER A 221 4.55 -16.18 6.61
CA SER A 221 4.33 -14.76 6.24
C SER A 221 2.85 -14.41 6.05
N LEU A 222 1.98 -15.40 5.77
CA LEU A 222 0.52 -15.24 5.74
C LEU A 222 -0.07 -14.77 7.07
N LEU A 223 0.61 -15.01 8.20
CA LEU A 223 0.18 -14.48 9.50
C LEU A 223 0.14 -12.96 9.51
N LEU A 224 0.98 -12.29 8.71
CA LEU A 224 1.02 -10.84 8.64
C LEU A 224 -0.36 -10.27 8.24
N PRO A 225 -0.91 -10.48 7.03
CA PRO A 225 -2.22 -9.94 6.68
C PRO A 225 -3.37 -10.49 7.56
N LEU A 226 -3.30 -11.75 8.01
CA LEU A 226 -4.37 -12.37 8.80
C LEU A 226 -4.47 -11.79 10.21
N ALA A 227 -3.38 -11.80 10.97
CA ALA A 227 -3.34 -11.23 12.32
C ALA A 227 -3.51 -9.70 12.28
N GLY A 228 -3.00 -9.05 11.24
CA GLY A 228 -3.18 -7.62 11.01
C GLY A 228 -4.66 -7.25 10.87
N SER A 229 -5.42 -8.00 10.08
CA SER A 229 -6.87 -7.79 9.90
C SER A 229 -7.64 -7.94 11.21
N VAL A 230 -7.26 -8.91 12.06
CA VAL A 230 -7.83 -9.07 13.40
C VAL A 230 -7.49 -7.85 14.28
N GLY A 231 -6.26 -7.37 14.23
CA GLY A 231 -5.80 -6.18 14.95
C GLY A 231 -6.59 -4.91 14.62
N MET A 232 -6.98 -4.73 13.34
CA MET A 232 -7.82 -3.61 12.92
C MET A 232 -9.16 -3.56 13.67
N VAL A 233 -9.76 -4.72 13.92
CA VAL A 233 -11.03 -4.83 14.66
C VAL A 233 -10.79 -4.67 16.16
N LEU A 234 -9.76 -5.31 16.70
CA LEU A 234 -9.48 -5.31 18.14
C LEU A 234 -9.03 -3.94 18.68
N LEU A 235 -8.31 -3.15 17.88
CA LEU A 235 -7.84 -1.83 18.29
C LEU A 235 -8.86 -0.71 18.07
N ALA A 236 -9.89 -0.92 17.24
CA ALA A 236 -10.91 0.11 16.99
C ALA A 236 -11.62 0.61 18.27
N PRO A 237 -12.08 -0.25 19.21
CA PRO A 237 -12.73 0.22 20.44
C PRO A 237 -11.82 1.08 21.32
N LEU A 238 -10.51 0.86 21.30
CA LEU A 238 -9.55 1.67 22.05
C LEU A 238 -9.57 3.11 21.54
N PHE A 239 -9.44 3.30 20.23
CA PHE A 239 -9.47 4.63 19.60
C PHE A 239 -10.82 5.33 19.77
N THR A 240 -11.93 4.58 19.72
CA THR A 240 -13.26 5.13 20.00
C THR A 240 -13.37 5.66 21.43
N ARG A 241 -12.82 4.95 22.42
CA ARG A 241 -12.87 5.35 23.84
C ARG A 241 -11.99 6.55 24.16
N VAL A 242 -10.77 6.61 23.62
CA VAL A 242 -9.87 7.75 23.89
C VAL A 242 -10.26 9.01 23.13
N GLY A 243 -11.03 8.86 22.05
CA GLY A 243 -11.50 9.96 21.23
C GLY A 243 -10.39 10.61 20.42
N ARG A 244 -10.79 11.56 19.58
CA ARG A 244 -9.94 12.19 18.55
C ARG A 244 -8.75 12.96 19.13
N GLU A 245 -8.92 13.61 20.28
CA GLU A 245 -7.87 14.43 20.90
C GLU A 245 -6.70 13.60 21.42
N ARG A 246 -6.97 12.38 21.89
CA ARG A 246 -5.97 11.48 22.48
C ARG A 246 -5.51 10.36 21.55
N GLY A 247 -6.20 10.17 20.42
CA GLY A 247 -5.85 9.19 19.39
C GLY A 247 -4.38 9.22 18.94
N PRO A 248 -3.77 10.39 18.65
CA PRO A 248 -2.36 10.47 18.30
C PRO A 248 -1.42 9.94 19.39
N TRP A 249 -1.72 10.15 20.67
CA TRP A 249 -0.89 9.62 21.76
C TRP A 249 -0.94 8.11 21.85
N VAL A 250 -2.14 7.52 21.67
CA VAL A 250 -2.30 6.07 21.58
C VAL A 250 -1.50 5.52 20.40
N SER A 251 -1.61 6.17 19.24
CA SER A 251 -0.91 5.75 18.03
C SER A 251 0.61 5.84 18.16
N ALA A 252 1.13 6.87 18.85
CA ALA A 252 2.56 6.98 19.16
C ALA A 252 3.04 5.85 20.09
N GLY A 253 2.24 5.50 21.11
CA GLY A 253 2.53 4.35 21.96
C GLY A 253 2.54 3.01 21.20
N LEU A 254 1.59 2.81 20.28
CA LEU A 254 1.54 1.64 19.41
C LEU A 254 2.75 1.57 18.46
N LEU A 255 3.23 2.71 17.94
CA LEU A 255 4.45 2.78 17.14
C LEU A 255 5.69 2.36 17.94
N LEU A 256 5.83 2.82 19.19
CA LEU A 256 6.93 2.41 20.05
C LEU A 256 6.87 0.90 20.36
N ALA A 257 5.66 0.38 20.61
CA ALA A 257 5.45 -1.06 20.78
C ALA A 257 5.81 -1.84 19.51
N ALA A 258 5.41 -1.35 18.33
CA ALA A 258 5.77 -1.96 17.05
C ALA A 258 7.28 -1.98 16.82
N ALA A 259 8.00 -0.90 17.15
CA ALA A 259 9.45 -0.84 17.05
C ALA A 259 10.14 -1.87 17.96
N LEU A 260 9.69 -2.00 19.21
CA LEU A 260 10.19 -3.02 20.14
C LEU A 260 9.91 -4.44 19.62
N LEU A 261 8.69 -4.69 19.14
CA LEU A 261 8.29 -6.00 18.60
C LEU A 261 9.06 -6.36 17.32
N LEU A 262 9.32 -5.39 16.44
CA LEU A 262 10.18 -5.56 15.26
C LEU A 262 11.59 -5.99 15.63
N TRP A 263 12.15 -5.38 16.68
CA TRP A 263 13.48 -5.72 17.18
C TRP A 263 13.52 -7.10 17.87
N LEU A 264 12.48 -7.47 18.64
CA LEU A 264 12.40 -8.75 19.36
C LEU A 264 12.09 -9.94 18.45
N PHE A 265 11.27 -9.74 17.42
CA PHE A 265 10.78 -10.79 16.53
C PHE A 265 11.89 -11.73 16.00
N PRO A 266 12.97 -11.23 15.35
CA PRO A 266 13.96 -12.12 14.74
C PRO A 266 14.76 -12.90 15.80
N GLN A 267 14.99 -12.31 16.97
CA GLN A 267 15.70 -12.95 18.08
C GLN A 267 14.87 -14.11 18.65
N ALA A 268 13.58 -13.87 18.89
CA ALA A 268 12.67 -14.90 19.37
C ALA A 268 12.49 -16.03 18.36
N TYR A 269 12.35 -15.70 17.07
CA TYR A 269 12.16 -16.70 16.01
C TYR A 269 13.37 -17.62 15.82
N ALA A 270 14.58 -17.07 16.00
CA ALA A 270 15.82 -17.85 15.98
C ALA A 270 15.86 -18.90 17.10
N VAL A 271 15.48 -18.52 18.34
CA VAL A 271 15.47 -19.42 19.50
C VAL A 271 14.30 -20.41 19.43
N ASN A 272 13.10 -19.92 19.15
CA ASN A 272 11.87 -20.71 19.14
C ASN A 272 10.89 -20.17 18.08
N ALA A 273 10.63 -20.98 17.05
CA ALA A 273 9.75 -20.61 15.94
C ALA A 273 8.37 -20.16 16.42
N PHE A 274 7.75 -20.92 17.32
CA PHE A 274 6.40 -20.63 17.82
C PHE A 274 6.34 -19.29 18.55
N ALA A 275 7.31 -19.01 19.44
CA ALA A 275 7.40 -17.73 20.12
C ALA A 275 7.58 -16.55 19.13
N GLY A 276 8.45 -16.71 18.13
CA GLY A 276 8.61 -15.71 17.07
C GLY A 276 7.34 -15.48 16.25
N LEU A 277 6.59 -16.53 15.92
CA LEU A 277 5.31 -16.41 15.20
C LEU A 277 4.22 -15.74 16.04
N LEU A 278 4.19 -15.96 17.36
CA LEU A 278 3.30 -15.23 18.27
C LEU A 278 3.66 -13.74 18.30
N LEU A 279 4.94 -13.39 18.41
CA LEU A 279 5.38 -12.00 18.34
C LEU A 279 5.04 -11.35 17.00
N LEU A 280 5.22 -12.08 15.90
CA LEU A 280 4.83 -11.62 14.56
C LEU A 280 3.33 -11.35 14.45
N ALA A 281 2.49 -12.21 15.04
CA ALA A 281 1.04 -12.01 15.05
C ALA A 281 0.66 -10.74 15.83
N VAL A 282 1.25 -10.52 17.01
CA VAL A 282 1.02 -9.31 17.82
C VAL A 282 1.55 -8.07 17.10
N LEU A 283 2.76 -8.13 16.55
CA LEU A 283 3.37 -7.06 15.76
C LEU A 283 2.46 -6.66 14.59
N SER A 284 1.95 -7.65 13.87
CA SER A 284 1.05 -7.40 12.75
C SER A 284 -0.25 -6.73 13.18
N ALA A 285 -0.88 -7.24 14.25
CA ALA A 285 -2.10 -6.67 14.78
C ALA A 285 -1.92 -5.21 15.21
N VAL A 286 -0.78 -4.87 15.82
CA VAL A 286 -0.43 -3.50 16.22
C VAL A 286 -0.22 -2.60 15.01
N ILE A 287 0.59 -3.02 14.03
CA ILE A 287 0.89 -2.20 12.84
C ILE A 287 -0.37 -1.93 12.02
N TYR A 288 -1.11 -2.97 11.62
CA TYR A 288 -2.32 -2.84 10.79
C TYR A 288 -3.42 -2.10 11.55
N GLY A 289 -3.61 -2.41 12.84
CA GLY A 289 -4.61 -1.73 13.64
C GLY A 289 -4.29 -0.26 13.84
N ASN A 290 -3.02 0.11 14.04
CA ASN A 290 -2.62 1.51 14.12
C ASN A 290 -2.84 2.24 12.77
N GLU A 291 -2.40 1.63 11.67
CA GLU A 291 -2.55 2.18 10.31
C GLU A 291 -4.03 2.44 9.97
N ALA A 292 -4.93 1.49 10.26
CA ALA A 292 -6.36 1.63 10.00
C ALA A 292 -7.00 2.82 10.74
N GLN A 293 -6.51 3.15 11.94
CA GLN A 293 -7.02 4.26 12.73
C GLN A 293 -6.42 5.60 12.29
N LEU A 294 -5.15 5.59 11.86
CA LEU A 294 -4.51 6.77 11.25
C LEU A 294 -5.19 7.14 9.93
N THR A 295 -5.43 6.17 9.04
CA THR A 295 -6.05 6.42 7.73
C THR A 295 -7.52 6.84 7.82
N THR A 296 -8.24 6.50 8.89
CA THR A 296 -9.63 6.95 9.11
C THR A 296 -9.73 8.30 9.81
N SER A 297 -8.80 8.64 10.69
CA SER A 297 -8.81 9.91 11.44
C SER A 297 -8.42 11.12 10.59
N ILE A 298 -7.58 10.93 9.57
CA ILE A 298 -7.05 12.02 8.73
C ILE A 298 -8.12 12.61 7.78
N PRO A 299 -8.89 11.82 7.01
CA PRO A 299 -9.97 12.36 6.17
C PRO A 299 -11.09 12.99 6.99
N VAL A 300 -11.40 12.42 8.16
CA VAL A 300 -12.39 12.98 9.09
C VAL A 300 -11.93 14.34 9.64
N ALA A 301 -10.62 14.53 9.89
CA ALA A 301 -10.07 15.82 10.29
C ALA A 301 -10.24 16.93 9.24
N ALA A 302 -10.20 16.57 7.96
CA ALA A 302 -10.32 17.51 6.86
C ALA A 302 -11.75 17.57 6.28
N SER A 303 -12.65 16.70 6.73
CA SER A 303 -14.04 16.60 6.25
C SER A 303 -14.80 17.91 6.46
N GLY A 304 -15.51 18.36 5.43
CA GLY A 304 -16.20 19.66 5.42
C GLY A 304 -15.35 20.85 4.99
N THR A 305 -14.05 20.68 4.72
CA THR A 305 -13.18 21.74 4.20
C THR A 305 -12.93 21.60 2.69
N ARG A 306 -12.64 22.72 2.00
CA ARG A 306 -12.25 22.76 0.58
C ARG A 306 -10.91 22.04 0.30
N LEU A 307 -10.19 21.62 1.34
CA LEU A 307 -8.85 21.02 1.31
C LEU A 307 -8.87 19.49 1.53
N SER A 308 -10.03 18.87 1.72
CA SER A 308 -10.15 17.46 2.08
C SER A 308 -9.48 16.49 1.09
N SER A 309 -9.60 16.75 -0.22
CA SER A 309 -8.96 15.94 -1.27
C SER A 309 -7.44 16.11 -1.31
N LEU A 310 -6.94 17.34 -1.09
CA LEU A 310 -5.51 17.63 -1.04
C LEU A 310 -4.86 16.99 0.20
N VAL A 311 -5.51 17.08 1.36
CA VAL A 311 -5.03 16.48 2.60
C VAL A 311 -4.96 14.96 2.48
N ALA A 312 -5.97 14.31 1.90
CA ALA A 312 -5.93 12.86 1.66
C ALA A 312 -4.78 12.46 0.73
N GLY A 313 -4.52 13.22 -0.34
CA GLY A 313 -3.43 12.95 -1.28
C GLY A 313 -2.02 13.13 -0.69
N VAL A 314 -1.80 14.20 0.08
CA VAL A 314 -0.50 14.46 0.75
C VAL A 314 -0.18 13.36 1.77
N VAL A 315 -1.19 12.90 2.50
CA VAL A 315 -1.04 11.86 3.51
C VAL A 315 -0.68 10.52 2.89
N ASP A 316 -1.37 10.13 1.83
CA ASP A 316 -1.10 8.87 1.11
C ASP A 316 0.29 8.89 0.43
N ALA A 317 0.68 10.05 -0.11
CA ALA A 317 2.03 10.27 -0.62
C ALA A 317 3.10 10.20 0.49
N SER A 318 2.82 10.72 1.68
CA SER A 318 3.75 10.63 2.82
C SER A 318 3.87 9.21 3.38
N GLY A 319 2.78 8.44 3.36
CA GLY A 319 2.75 7.03 3.71
C GLY A 319 3.73 6.24 2.86
N SER A 320 3.60 6.38 1.54
CA SER A 320 4.44 5.67 0.56
C SER A 320 5.92 6.05 0.55
N LEU A 321 6.32 7.17 1.16
CA LEU A 321 7.73 7.57 1.31
C LEU A 321 8.42 6.97 2.55
N GLY A 322 7.65 6.47 3.53
CA GLY A 322 8.18 5.85 4.75
C GLY A 322 8.55 4.40 4.54
#